data_AF-A0AAU7K165-F1
#
_entry.id   AF-A0AAU7K165-F1
#
_cell.length_a   1.000
_cell.length_b   1.000
_cell.length_c   1.000
_cell.angle_alpha   90.00
_cell.angle_beta   90.00
_cell.angle_gamma   90.00
#
_symmetry.space_group_name_H-M   'P 1'
#
loop_
_entity.id
_entity.type
_entity.pdbx_description
1 polymer ?
#
loop_
_entity_poly.entity_id
_entity_poly.type
_entity_poly.pdbx_seq_one_letter_code
_entity_poly.pdbx_strand_id
1 'polypeptide(L)'
;MSLRRINSGSRVAFQWQNDYDFVWSETGISPSNVFDAKQILSANPPYQNTVTFARINSGHNFTQAVGGQFNNLLTIKAEDVLFEEGAGSPSIGIANSGAPLFARPARPHTIYNFLIPPQQQYRIAHGSYEQGQVLDIDAITDFVELIFLRDQFNMTVTLNADMSWTVKPG
;
A
#
# COMPACT_ATOMS: atom_id res chain seq x y z
N MET A 1 -17.17 10.64 -2.05
CA MET A 1 -16.83 9.84 -0.85
C MET A 1 -16.72 10.80 0.33
N SER A 2 -17.25 10.45 1.52
CA SER A 2 -17.39 11.38 2.66
C SER A 2 -16.13 11.37 3.54
N LEU A 3 -15.48 12.53 3.71
CA LEU A 3 -14.48 12.76 4.76
C LEU A 3 -15.02 12.30 6.12
N ARG A 4 -14.39 11.32 6.76
CA ARG A 4 -14.69 10.97 8.16
C ARG A 4 -13.87 11.89 9.06
N ARG A 5 -14.47 13.02 9.46
CA ARG A 5 -13.91 13.85 10.53
C ARG A 5 -13.98 13.08 11.84
N ILE A 6 -12.85 12.94 12.51
CA ILE A 6 -12.76 12.30 13.82
C ILE A 6 -12.89 13.41 14.86
N ASN A 7 -14.01 13.45 15.59
CA ASN A 7 -14.22 14.40 16.68
C ASN A 7 -13.50 13.95 17.96
N SER A 8 -13.21 14.89 18.87
CA SER A 8 -12.74 14.54 20.22
C SER A 8 -13.67 13.51 20.88
N GLY A 9 -13.09 12.48 21.53
CA GLY A 9 -13.82 11.36 22.13
C GLY A 9 -14.28 10.28 21.15
N SER A 10 -13.98 10.40 19.85
CA SER A 10 -14.30 9.36 18.86
C SER A 10 -13.33 8.19 18.96
N ARG A 11 -13.83 6.98 18.66
CA ARG A 11 -13.00 5.77 18.52
C ARG A 11 -12.96 5.33 17.07
N VAL A 12 -11.76 5.09 16.56
CA VAL A 12 -11.54 4.46 15.25
C VAL A 12 -10.90 3.10 15.46
N ALA A 13 -11.42 2.09 14.78
CA ALA A 13 -10.84 0.75 14.77
C ALA A 13 -10.20 0.51 13.41
N PHE A 14 -8.93 0.15 13.42
CA PHE A 14 -8.20 -0.31 12.25
C PHE A 14 -8.09 -1.83 12.33
N GLN A 15 -8.37 -2.49 11.21
CA GLN A 15 -8.20 -3.92 11.04
C GLN A 15 -7.46 -4.14 9.73
N TRP A 16 -6.47 -5.01 9.76
CA TRP A 16 -5.71 -5.41 8.59
C TRP A 16 -5.66 -6.94 8.54
N GLN A 17 -5.73 -7.49 7.35
CA GLN A 17 -5.54 -8.91 7.10
C GLN A 17 -4.19 -9.10 6.41
N ASN A 18 -3.79 -10.33 6.09
CA ASN A 18 -2.58 -10.59 5.32
C ASN A 18 -2.93 -11.02 3.90
N ASP A 19 -3.93 -10.33 3.32
CA ASP A 19 -4.47 -10.61 2.00
C ASP A 19 -3.82 -9.64 1.03
N TYR A 20 -2.66 -10.02 0.50
CA TYR A 20 -1.90 -9.16 -0.37
C TYR A 20 -2.45 -9.18 -1.79
N ASP A 21 -2.37 -8.04 -2.48
CA ASP A 21 -2.73 -7.94 -3.89
C ASP A 21 -1.65 -7.18 -4.66
N PHE A 22 -1.53 -7.46 -5.95
CA PHE A 22 -0.88 -6.59 -6.93
C PHE A 22 -1.86 -5.55 -7.41
N VAL A 23 -1.41 -4.30 -7.52
CA VAL A 23 -2.25 -3.19 -8.01
C VAL A 23 -1.54 -2.37 -9.07
N TRP A 24 -2.28 -1.88 -10.05
CA TRP A 24 -1.80 -0.84 -10.95
C TRP A 24 -2.83 0.25 -11.17
N SER A 25 -2.34 1.45 -11.48
CA SER A 25 -3.14 2.61 -11.85
C SER A 25 -2.59 3.20 -13.14
N GLU A 26 -3.48 3.78 -13.94
CA GLU A 26 -3.16 4.49 -15.16
C GLU A 26 -2.46 5.83 -14.87
N THR A 27 -2.75 6.43 -13.71
CA THR A 27 -2.18 7.71 -13.33
C THR A 27 -0.81 7.56 -12.65
N GLY A 28 0.02 8.56 -12.84
CA GLY A 28 1.28 8.69 -12.11
C GLY A 28 1.07 8.92 -10.62
N ILE A 29 2.09 8.60 -9.82
CA ILE A 29 2.13 8.86 -8.38
C ILE A 29 2.68 10.26 -8.14
N SER A 30 1.90 11.10 -7.47
CA SER A 30 2.36 12.38 -6.91
C SER A 30 1.70 12.62 -5.55
N PRO A 31 2.37 13.33 -4.63
CA PRO A 31 1.75 13.70 -3.36
C PRO A 31 0.41 14.42 -3.62
N SER A 32 -0.60 14.15 -2.80
CA SER A 32 -1.98 14.66 -2.90
C SER A 32 -2.91 13.98 -3.94
N ASN A 33 -2.38 13.17 -4.86
CA ASN A 33 -3.26 12.35 -5.71
C ASN A 33 -3.79 11.14 -4.93
N VAL A 34 -5.02 10.73 -5.23
CA VAL A 34 -5.56 9.44 -4.78
C VAL A 34 -5.14 8.36 -5.77
N PHE A 35 -4.59 7.26 -5.27
CA PHE A 35 -4.28 6.10 -6.09
C PHE A 35 -5.57 5.36 -6.46
N ASP A 36 -6.00 5.49 -7.71
CA ASP A 36 -7.18 4.81 -8.26
C ASP A 36 -6.74 3.54 -9.00
N ALA A 37 -6.84 2.38 -8.35
CA ALA A 37 -6.41 1.11 -8.93
C ALA A 37 -7.33 0.70 -10.09
N LYS A 38 -6.75 0.55 -11.29
CA LYS A 38 -7.45 0.01 -12.47
C LYS A 38 -7.61 -1.50 -12.42
N GLN A 39 -6.68 -2.17 -11.74
CA GLN A 39 -6.76 -3.60 -11.47
C GLN A 39 -6.18 -3.88 -10.10
N ILE A 40 -6.85 -4.80 -9.42
CA ILE A 40 -6.40 -5.44 -8.19
C ILE A 40 -6.37 -6.93 -8.51
N LEU A 41 -5.21 -7.56 -8.31
CA LEU A 41 -5.00 -8.98 -8.57
C LEU A 41 -4.44 -9.63 -7.31
N SER A 42 -5.21 -10.52 -6.70
CA SER A 42 -4.80 -11.17 -5.46
C SER A 42 -3.49 -11.96 -5.61
N ALA A 43 -2.68 -11.84 -4.57
CA ALA A 43 -1.40 -12.50 -4.44
C ALA A 43 -1.45 -13.51 -3.30
N ASN A 44 -0.74 -14.61 -3.47
CA ASN A 44 -0.49 -15.58 -2.40
C ASN A 44 1.02 -15.56 -2.14
N PRO A 45 1.52 -14.89 -1.08
CA PRO A 45 2.96 -14.71 -0.90
C PRO A 45 3.79 -16.00 -0.88
N PRO A 46 3.27 -17.14 -0.38
CA PRO A 46 3.91 -18.45 -0.55
C PRO A 46 3.89 -19.08 -1.96
N TYR A 47 2.87 -18.83 -2.79
CA TYR A 47 2.63 -19.66 -3.99
C TYR A 47 2.34 -18.90 -5.30
N GLN A 48 1.81 -17.68 -5.21
CA GLN A 48 1.38 -16.84 -6.34
C GLN A 48 1.81 -15.39 -6.07
N ASN A 49 3.11 -15.17 -6.08
CA ASN A 49 3.77 -13.95 -5.63
C ASN A 49 4.57 -13.26 -6.73
N THR A 50 4.38 -13.64 -7.99
CA THR A 50 4.98 -12.96 -9.14
C THR A 50 3.96 -12.71 -10.23
N VAL A 51 3.95 -11.50 -10.79
CA VAL A 51 3.16 -11.11 -11.97
C VAL A 51 4.03 -10.40 -12.98
N THR A 52 3.65 -10.45 -14.25
CA THR A 52 4.17 -9.56 -15.29
C THR A 52 3.17 -8.42 -15.51
N PHE A 53 3.68 -7.19 -15.53
CA PHE A 53 2.95 -6.01 -15.94
C PHE A 53 3.42 -5.61 -17.34
N ALA A 54 2.50 -5.62 -18.29
CA ALA A 54 2.80 -5.32 -19.67
C ALA A 54 1.56 -4.77 -20.38
N ARG A 55 1.75 -4.27 -21.60
CA ARG A 55 0.66 -4.05 -22.53
C ARG A 55 0.10 -5.39 -22.99
N ILE A 56 -1.15 -5.66 -22.66
CA ILE A 56 -1.88 -6.84 -23.11
C ILE A 56 -3.05 -6.34 -23.96
N ASN A 57 -2.99 -6.62 -25.27
CA ASN A 57 -3.88 -6.04 -26.28
C ASN A 57 -3.77 -4.50 -26.34
N SER A 58 -4.85 -3.77 -26.03
CA SER A 58 -4.90 -2.32 -26.16
C SER A 58 -4.48 -1.55 -24.91
N GLY A 59 -4.32 -2.19 -23.75
CA GLY A 59 -4.03 -1.51 -22.48
C GLY A 59 -3.05 -2.27 -21.61
N HIS A 60 -2.64 -1.66 -20.49
CA HIS A 60 -1.80 -2.32 -19.50
C HIS A 60 -2.61 -3.30 -18.65
N ASN A 61 -2.00 -4.41 -18.27
CA ASN A 61 -2.62 -5.39 -17.40
C ASN A 61 -1.57 -6.24 -16.69
N PHE A 62 -1.98 -6.89 -15.61
CA PHE A 62 -1.22 -8.00 -15.04
C PHE A 62 -1.53 -9.30 -15.75
N THR A 63 -0.51 -10.13 -15.95
CA THR A 63 -0.71 -11.56 -16.19
C THR A 63 -1.27 -12.24 -14.95
N GLN A 64 -1.75 -13.47 -15.10
CA GLN A 64 -2.05 -14.30 -13.94
C GLN A 64 -0.83 -14.44 -13.01
N ALA A 65 -1.08 -14.41 -11.70
CA ALA A 65 -0.04 -14.59 -10.70
C ALA A 65 0.49 -16.02 -10.71
N VAL A 66 1.82 -16.15 -10.65
CA VAL A 66 2.55 -17.41 -10.63
C VAL A 66 3.51 -17.47 -9.44
N GLY A 67 4.04 -18.65 -9.16
CA GLY A 67 5.08 -18.84 -8.16
C GLY A 67 6.39 -18.15 -8.56
N GLY A 68 6.93 -17.35 -7.65
CA GLY A 68 8.21 -16.69 -7.77
C GLY A 68 9.36 -17.51 -7.17
N GLN A 69 10.57 -16.96 -7.26
CA GLN A 69 11.78 -17.61 -6.73
C GLN A 69 11.85 -17.61 -5.19
N PHE A 70 11.30 -16.59 -4.54
CA PHE A 70 11.41 -16.39 -3.09
C PHE A 70 10.03 -16.26 -2.47
N ASN A 71 9.76 -17.04 -1.42
CA ASN A 71 8.53 -16.90 -0.63
C ASN A 71 8.52 -15.52 0.06
N ASN A 72 7.33 -14.95 0.23
CA ASN A 72 7.11 -13.65 0.90
C ASN A 72 7.77 -12.44 0.20
N LEU A 73 8.18 -12.61 -1.05
CA LEU A 73 8.64 -11.53 -1.92
C LEU A 73 7.63 -11.33 -3.05
N LEU A 74 6.84 -10.26 -2.99
CA LEU A 74 5.92 -9.93 -4.08
C LEU A 74 6.72 -9.29 -5.22
N THR A 75 6.64 -9.88 -6.41
CA THR A 75 7.45 -9.47 -7.57
C THR A 75 6.56 -9.00 -8.71
N ILE A 76 6.81 -7.80 -9.23
CA ILE A 76 6.20 -7.30 -10.46
C ILE A 76 7.30 -7.13 -11.51
N LYS A 77 7.19 -7.87 -12.62
CA LYS A 77 8.07 -7.71 -13.78
C LYS A 77 7.41 -6.76 -14.76
N ALA A 78 7.87 -5.52 -14.82
CA ALA A 78 7.38 -4.55 -15.81
C ALA A 78 8.16 -4.76 -17.11
N GLU A 79 7.51 -5.27 -18.15
CA GLU A 79 8.16 -5.60 -19.43
C GLU A 79 7.87 -4.51 -20.47
N ASP A 80 6.67 -4.50 -21.04
CA ASP A 80 6.23 -3.53 -22.04
C ASP A 80 5.33 -2.46 -21.40
N VAL A 81 5.94 -1.35 -20.97
CA VAL A 81 5.25 -0.21 -20.36
C VAL A 81 5.28 0.96 -21.34
N LEU A 82 4.10 1.52 -21.62
CA LEU A 82 3.97 2.70 -22.47
C LEU A 82 3.71 3.91 -21.59
N PHE A 83 4.25 5.04 -22.02
CA PHE A 83 4.01 6.34 -21.43
C PHE A 83 3.04 7.07 -22.34
N GLU A 84 1.85 7.38 -21.83
CA GLU A 84 0.93 8.24 -22.57
C GLU A 84 1.35 9.70 -22.39
N GLU A 85 1.47 10.40 -23.52
CA GLU A 85 1.84 11.81 -23.54
C GLU A 85 0.75 12.61 -22.81
N GLY A 86 1.12 13.25 -21.70
CA GLY A 86 0.22 14.06 -20.87
C GLY A 86 -0.50 13.33 -19.73
N ALA A 87 -0.54 12.00 -19.70
CA ALA A 87 -1.14 11.22 -18.59
C ALA A 87 -0.10 10.68 -17.58
N GLY A 88 1.19 10.71 -17.96
CA GLY A 88 2.29 10.24 -17.13
C GLY A 88 2.54 8.74 -17.28
N SER A 89 3.42 8.21 -16.43
CA SER A 89 3.69 6.77 -16.40
C SER A 89 2.61 6.06 -15.60
N PRO A 90 2.14 4.87 -16.04
CA PRO A 90 1.34 4.02 -15.17
C PRO A 90 2.14 3.67 -13.92
N SER A 91 1.42 3.37 -12.86
CA SER A 91 1.97 3.10 -11.54
C SER A 91 1.61 1.70 -11.11
N ILE A 92 2.57 0.97 -10.53
CA ILE A 92 2.39 -0.41 -10.06
C ILE A 92 2.75 -0.50 -8.58
N GLY A 93 2.18 -1.48 -7.89
CA GLY A 93 2.34 -1.58 -6.47
C GLY A 93 1.74 -2.84 -5.86
N ILE A 94 1.71 -2.83 -4.53
CA ILE A 94 1.05 -3.84 -3.73
C ILE A 94 -0.02 -3.21 -2.85
N ALA A 95 -1.06 -3.97 -2.56
CA ALA A 95 -2.14 -3.63 -1.67
C ALA A 95 -2.34 -4.71 -0.61
N ASN A 96 -3.15 -4.39 0.38
CA ASN A 96 -3.63 -5.32 1.38
C ASN A 96 -5.16 -5.17 1.49
N SER A 97 -5.87 -6.26 1.26
CA SER A 97 -7.33 -6.32 1.15
C SER A 97 -7.87 -5.25 0.19
N GLY A 98 -7.20 -5.09 -0.96
CA GLY A 98 -7.52 -4.09 -1.98
C GLY A 98 -7.14 -2.64 -1.66
N ALA A 99 -6.66 -2.33 -0.45
CA ALA A 99 -6.16 -1.00 -0.11
C ALA A 99 -4.67 -0.86 -0.48
N PRO A 100 -4.30 0.05 -1.41
CA PRO A 100 -2.92 0.25 -1.81
C PRO A 100 -2.00 0.57 -0.62
N LEU A 101 -0.89 -0.16 -0.50
CA LEU A 101 0.12 0.05 0.54
C LEU A 101 1.33 0.80 -0.01
N PHE A 102 1.85 0.32 -1.13
CA PHE A 102 3.04 0.89 -1.78
C PHE A 102 2.82 0.88 -3.27
N ALA A 103 3.18 1.98 -3.93
CA ALA A 103 3.18 2.07 -5.38
C ALA A 103 4.38 2.86 -5.86
N ARG A 104 4.82 2.59 -7.10
CA ARG A 104 5.88 3.32 -7.80
C ARG A 104 5.53 3.47 -9.29
N PRO A 105 6.03 4.51 -9.96
CA PRO A 105 5.94 4.59 -11.40
C PRO A 105 6.59 3.36 -12.04
N ALA A 106 5.85 2.69 -12.94
CA ALA A 106 6.34 1.56 -13.70
C ALA A 106 7.40 2.02 -14.72
N ARG A 107 8.40 1.18 -14.96
CA ARG A 107 9.45 1.42 -15.96
C ARG A 107 9.60 0.17 -16.81
N PRO A 108 9.74 0.29 -18.14
CA PRO A 108 10.00 -0.84 -19.01
C PRO A 108 11.21 -1.66 -18.54
N HIS A 109 11.15 -2.96 -18.76
CA HIS A 109 12.22 -3.91 -18.44
C HIS A 109 12.77 -3.82 -17.00
N THR A 110 11.90 -3.50 -16.03
CA THR A 110 12.29 -3.31 -14.63
C THR A 110 11.58 -4.32 -13.72
N ILE A 111 12.31 -4.91 -12.79
CA ILE A 111 11.76 -5.83 -11.79
C ILE A 111 11.60 -5.08 -10.47
N TYR A 112 10.40 -5.14 -9.92
CA TYR A 112 10.04 -4.53 -8.64
C TYR A 112 9.81 -5.62 -7.61
N ASN A 113 10.58 -5.58 -6.53
CA ASN A 113 10.48 -6.53 -5.44
C ASN A 113 9.97 -5.82 -4.19
N PHE A 114 8.83 -6.27 -3.68
CA PHE A 114 8.23 -5.79 -2.44
C PHE A 114 8.37 -6.89 -1.39
N LEU A 115 9.33 -6.68 -0.48
CA LEU A 115 9.54 -7.59 0.64
C LEU A 115 8.41 -7.38 1.65
N ILE A 116 7.71 -8.47 1.98
CA ILE A 116 6.81 -8.47 3.13
C ILE A 116 7.66 -8.70 4.38
N PRO A 117 7.83 -7.69 5.25
CA PRO A 117 8.69 -7.85 6.42
C PRO A 117 8.09 -8.92 7.35
N PRO A 118 8.90 -9.83 7.91
CA PRO A 118 8.43 -10.80 8.91
C PRO A 118 7.92 -10.11 10.20
N GLN A 119 8.33 -8.87 10.44
CA GLN A 119 7.80 -7.99 11.48
C GLN A 119 7.32 -6.71 10.81
N GLN A 120 6.00 -6.56 10.67
CA GLN A 120 5.43 -5.31 10.17
C GLN A 120 5.65 -4.21 11.21
N GLN A 121 6.28 -3.11 10.77
CA GLN A 121 6.34 -1.88 11.57
C GLN A 121 5.07 -1.09 11.30
N TYR A 122 4.24 -0.95 12.32
CA TYR A 122 3.04 -0.13 12.23
C TYR A 122 3.33 1.23 12.85
N ARG A 123 2.88 2.29 12.18
CA ARG A 123 2.96 3.67 12.70
C ARG A 123 1.59 4.30 12.60
N ILE A 124 1.23 5.10 13.60
CA ILE A 124 0.03 5.95 13.55
C ILE A 124 0.49 7.40 13.51
N ALA A 125 -0.04 8.14 12.54
CA ALA A 125 0.10 9.58 12.45
C ALA A 125 -1.28 10.24 12.52
N HIS A 126 -1.33 11.51 12.90
CA HIS A 126 -2.54 12.33 12.83
C HIS A 126 -2.35 13.44 11.79
N GLY A 127 -3.44 13.84 11.13
CA GLY A 127 -3.39 14.85 10.08
C GLY A 127 -4.65 14.85 9.23
N SER A 128 -4.63 15.67 8.17
CA SER A 128 -5.71 15.75 7.18
C SER A 128 -5.31 14.93 5.95
N TYR A 129 -5.78 13.69 5.91
CA TYR A 129 -5.49 12.75 4.82
C TYR A 129 -6.79 12.20 4.23
N GLU A 130 -6.76 11.91 2.93
CA GLU A 130 -7.82 11.16 2.25
C GLU A 130 -7.43 9.68 2.13
N GLN A 131 -8.42 8.79 2.22
CA GLN A 131 -8.15 7.36 2.04
C GLN A 131 -7.65 7.11 0.60
N GLY A 132 -6.53 6.39 0.47
CA GLY A 132 -5.89 6.14 -0.82
C GLY A 132 -5.01 7.29 -1.33
N GLN A 133 -4.90 8.39 -0.57
CA GLN A 133 -3.97 9.47 -0.90
C GLN A 133 -2.53 8.94 -0.91
N VAL A 134 -1.80 9.30 -1.95
CA VAL A 134 -0.34 9.12 -2.01
C VAL A 134 0.30 10.02 -0.96
N LEU A 135 0.99 9.39 -0.02
CA LEU A 135 1.71 10.06 1.05
C LEU A 135 3.20 10.14 0.75
N ASP A 136 3.79 11.30 1.01
CA ASP A 136 5.23 11.43 1.19
C ASP A 136 5.56 11.10 2.65
N ILE A 137 6.11 9.92 2.89
CA ILE A 137 6.38 9.45 4.25
C ILE A 137 7.45 10.28 4.96
N ASP A 138 8.38 10.89 4.20
CA ASP A 138 9.43 11.74 4.76
C ASP A 138 8.88 13.08 5.27
N ALA A 139 7.70 13.48 4.78
CA ALA A 139 6.96 14.64 5.26
C ALA A 139 6.14 14.37 6.53
N ILE A 140 5.94 13.10 6.91
CA ILE A 140 5.18 12.72 8.11
C ILE A 140 6.15 12.63 9.29
N THR A 141 6.29 13.74 10.03
CA THR A 141 7.25 13.85 11.14
C THR A 141 6.64 13.56 12.51
N ASP A 142 5.31 13.62 12.65
CA ASP A 142 4.60 13.36 13.89
C ASP A 142 3.82 12.04 13.79
N PHE A 143 4.45 10.98 14.31
CA PHE A 143 3.87 9.65 14.39
C PHE A 143 4.34 8.92 15.64
N VAL A 144 3.58 7.90 16.02
CA VAL A 144 3.96 6.92 17.04
C VAL A 144 4.12 5.54 16.42
N GLU A 145 5.19 4.84 16.78
CA GLU A 145 5.43 3.45 16.39
C GLU A 145 4.69 2.49 17.31
N LEU A 146 4.09 1.46 16.71
CA LEU A 146 3.40 0.38 17.44
C LEU A 146 4.25 -0.88 17.39
N ILE A 147 4.67 -1.34 18.57
CA ILE A 147 5.47 -2.56 18.71
C ILE A 147 4.58 -3.67 19.26
N PHE A 148 4.17 -4.58 18.39
CA PHE A 148 3.44 -5.77 18.81
C PHE A 148 4.43 -6.83 19.31
N LEU A 149 4.39 -7.11 20.61
CA LEU A 149 5.15 -8.21 21.21
C LEU A 149 4.53 -9.56 20.81
N ARG A 150 5.23 -10.67 21.11
CA ARG A 150 4.71 -12.02 20.87
C ARG A 150 3.33 -12.18 21.53
N ASP A 151 2.40 -12.80 20.80
CA ASP A 151 1.02 -13.08 21.23
C ASP A 151 0.16 -11.82 21.49
N GLN A 152 0.64 -10.65 21.09
CA GLN A 152 -0.13 -9.40 21.13
C GLN A 152 -0.65 -9.08 19.73
N PHE A 153 -1.97 -9.01 19.58
CA PHE A 153 -2.65 -8.77 18.29
C PHE A 153 -3.52 -7.51 18.28
N ASN A 154 -3.54 -6.78 19.39
CA ASN A 154 -4.31 -5.55 19.53
C ASN A 154 -3.47 -4.47 20.25
N MET A 155 -3.79 -3.21 19.94
CA MET A 155 -3.25 -2.04 20.62
C MET A 155 -4.31 -0.98 20.73
N THR A 156 -4.31 -0.28 21.86
CA THR A 156 -5.07 0.95 22.06
C THR A 156 -4.11 2.12 22.02
N VAL A 157 -4.37 3.07 21.12
CA VAL A 157 -3.57 4.27 20.92
C VAL A 157 -4.45 5.48 21.15
N THR A 158 -3.99 6.39 22.00
CA THR A 158 -4.68 7.63 22.36
C THR A 158 -3.81 8.82 21.98
N LEU A 159 -4.36 9.73 21.17
CA LEU A 159 -3.82 11.07 20.99
C LEU A 159 -4.39 11.96 22.10
N ASN A 160 -3.53 12.44 23.00
CA ASN A 160 -3.91 13.26 24.13
C ASN A 160 -4.14 14.73 23.71
N ALA A 161 -4.77 15.51 24.59
CA ALA A 161 -5.05 16.93 24.32
C ALA A 161 -3.78 17.80 24.19
N ASP A 162 -2.65 17.35 24.73
CA ASP A 162 -1.33 17.98 24.60
C ASP A 162 -0.56 17.51 23.36
N MET A 163 -1.23 16.81 22.43
CA MET A 163 -0.64 16.20 21.23
C MET A 163 0.37 15.08 21.51
N SER A 164 0.48 14.60 22.75
CA SER A 164 1.28 13.41 23.06
C SER A 164 0.53 12.12 22.73
N TRP A 165 1.28 11.07 22.41
CA TRP A 165 0.73 9.73 22.15
C TRP A 165 0.84 8.84 23.38
N THR A 166 -0.22 8.07 23.67
CA THR A 166 -0.20 6.97 24.63
C THR A 166 -0.52 5.66 23.92
N VAL A 167 0.36 4.67 24.02
CA VAL A 167 0.21 3.34 23.41
C VAL A 167 0.13 2.29 24.51
N LYS A 168 -0.88 1.42 24.45
CA LYS A 168 -1.05 0.31 25.40
C LYS A 168 -1.50 -0.95 24.66
N PRO A 169 -1.09 -2.15 25.10
CA PRO A 169 -1.77 -3.39 24.73
C PRO A 169 -3.28 -3.30 25.02
N GLY A 170 -4.09 -3.89 24.15
CA GLY A 170 -5.54 -3.91 24.29
C GLY A 170 -6.07 -5.09 25.09
#